data_AF-A0A955RXF4-F1
#
_entry.id   AF-A0A955RXF4-F1
#
_cell.length_a   1.000
_cell.length_b   1.000
_cell.length_c   1.000
_cell.angle_alpha   90.00
_cell.angle_beta   90.00
_cell.angle_gamma   90.00
#
_symmetry.space_group_name_H-M   'P 1'
#
loop_
_entity.id
_entity.type
_entity.pdbx_description
1 polymer ?
#
loop_
_entity_poly.entity_id
_entity_poly.type
_entity_poly.pdbx_seq_one_letter_code
_entity_poly.pdbx_strand_id
1 'polypeptide(L)'
;MKIQIYTMQTIEEAQAVVTLGVNHVGITPSDLGLPGEVDFATARAIVEGVGETAVSVALSVESDLDAIEKMVTAVRPDILH
;
A
#
# COMPACT_ATOMS: atom_id res chain seq x y z
N MET A 1 -19.71 -2.52 -7.72
CA MET A 1 -18.38 -2.38 -8.33
C MET A 1 -17.42 -1.95 -7.23
N LYS A 2 -16.24 -2.57 -7.09
CA LYS A 2 -15.17 -2.07 -6.20
C LYS A 2 -14.12 -1.34 -7.03
N ILE A 3 -13.62 -0.22 -6.51
CA ILE A 3 -12.57 0.59 -7.13
C ILE A 3 -11.30 0.48 -6.31
N GLN A 4 -10.20 0.20 -6.99
CA GLN A 4 -8.86 0.12 -6.43
C GLN A 4 -7.92 0.99 -7.25
N ILE A 5 -7.14 1.84 -6.58
CA ILE A 5 -6.13 2.70 -7.22
C ILE A 5 -4.78 2.39 -6.60
N TYR A 6 -3.77 2.18 -7.44
CA TYR A 6 -2.41 1.80 -7.02
C TYR A 6 -1.46 2.99 -6.94
N THR A 7 -0.28 2.70 -6.38
CA THR A 7 0.90 3.56 -6.30
C THR A 7 0.67 4.87 -5.54
N MET A 8 -0.04 4.82 -4.41
CA MET A 8 -0.02 5.94 -3.47
C MET A 8 1.37 6.10 -2.89
N GLN A 9 1.90 7.33 -2.92
CA GLN A 9 3.25 7.63 -2.43
C GLN A 9 3.24 8.53 -1.19
N THR A 10 2.09 9.17 -0.88
CA THR A 10 1.92 9.96 0.33
C THR A 10 0.58 9.69 1.03
N ILE A 11 0.50 10.10 2.30
CA ILE A 11 -0.74 10.02 3.08
C ILE A 11 -1.82 10.90 2.45
N GLU A 12 -1.45 12.09 1.96
CA GLU A 12 -2.37 13.06 1.36
C GLU A 12 -2.99 12.51 0.07
N GLU A 13 -2.20 11.84 -0.79
CA GLU A 13 -2.71 11.17 -1.99
C GLU A 13 -3.71 10.08 -1.62
N ALA A 14 -3.36 9.23 -0.65
CA ALA A 14 -4.23 8.16 -0.18
C ALA A 14 -5.55 8.70 0.37
N GLN A 15 -5.51 9.74 1.21
CA GLN A 15 -6.72 10.37 1.76
C GLN A 15 -7.56 11.07 0.69
N ALA A 16 -6.93 11.67 -0.31
CA ALA A 16 -7.62 12.30 -1.42
C ALA A 16 -8.43 11.28 -2.23
N VAL A 17 -7.84 10.13 -2.56
CA VAL A 17 -8.57 9.09 -3.32
C VAL A 17 -9.67 8.42 -2.49
N VAL A 18 -9.46 8.24 -1.18
CA VAL A 18 -10.51 7.75 -0.27
C VAL A 18 -11.70 8.72 -0.24
N THR A 19 -11.44 10.03 -0.22
CA THR A 19 -12.50 11.06 -0.25
C THR A 19 -13.35 11.01 -1.53
N LEU A 20 -12.79 10.48 -2.62
CA LEU A 20 -13.51 10.24 -3.88
C LEU A 20 -14.30 8.92 -3.91
N GLY A 21 -14.29 8.14 -2.83
CA GLY A 21 -15.03 6.89 -2.70
C GLY A 21 -14.29 5.64 -3.20
N VAL A 22 -12.95 5.71 -3.33
CA VAL A 22 -12.13 4.52 -3.62
C VAL A 22 -12.23 3.53 -2.47
N ASN A 23 -12.36 2.24 -2.80
CA ASN A 23 -12.53 1.20 -1.78
C ASN A 23 -11.21 0.66 -1.28
N HIS A 24 -10.24 0.48 -2.19
CA HIS A 24 -8.94 -0.11 -1.90
C HIS A 24 -7.81 0.84 -2.34
N VAL A 25 -6.86 1.05 -1.44
CA VAL A 25 -5.69 1.91 -1.65
C VAL A 25 -4.46 1.02 -1.83
N GLY A 26 -3.91 1.02 -3.04
CA GLY A 26 -2.73 0.23 -3.40
C GLY A 26 -1.43 0.99 -3.17
N ILE A 27 -0.47 0.30 -2.56
CA ILE A 27 0.88 0.76 -2.22
C ILE A 27 1.87 -0.23 -2.81
N THR A 28 3.06 0.23 -3.21
CA THR A 28 4.14 -0.62 -3.73
C THR A 28 5.34 -0.55 -2.78
N PRO A 29 5.38 -1.30 -1.68
CA PRO A 29 6.49 -1.28 -0.73
C PRO A 29 7.63 -2.14 -1.28
N SER A 30 8.64 -1.51 -1.88
CA SER A 30 9.67 -2.18 -2.67
C SER A 30 10.95 -1.33 -2.72
N ASP A 31 12.07 -1.98 -3.09
CA ASP A 31 13.37 -1.37 -3.40
C ASP A 31 13.95 -2.00 -4.69
N LEU A 32 13.07 -2.22 -5.67
CA LEU A 32 13.35 -2.95 -6.92
C LEU A 32 13.38 -2.02 -8.15
N GLY A 33 13.24 -0.70 -7.96
CA GLY A 33 13.16 0.27 -9.04
C GLY A 33 11.80 0.30 -9.73
N LEU A 34 10.73 -0.10 -9.03
CA LEU A 34 9.37 -0.09 -9.59
C LEU A 34 8.81 1.34 -9.63
N PRO A 35 8.01 1.69 -10.64
CA PRO A 35 7.33 2.98 -10.66
C PRO A 35 6.41 3.14 -9.44
N GLY A 36 6.56 4.26 -8.73
CA GLY A 36 5.73 4.60 -7.57
C GLY A 36 5.97 3.72 -6.35
N GLU A 37 7.14 3.10 -6.24
CA GLU A 37 7.55 2.41 -5.02
C GLU A 37 7.87 3.37 -3.88
N VAL A 38 7.66 2.88 -2.67
CA VAL A 38 7.99 3.58 -1.43
C VAL A 38 8.68 2.63 -0.46
N ASP A 39 9.47 3.18 0.45
CA ASP A 39 10.04 2.38 1.54
C ASP A 39 8.95 1.87 2.51
N PHE A 40 9.30 0.89 3.35
CA PHE A 40 8.34 0.28 4.27
C PHE A 40 7.81 1.26 5.32
N ALA A 41 8.61 2.27 5.70
CA ALA A 41 8.19 3.26 6.69
C ALA A 41 7.10 4.18 6.11
N THR A 42 7.28 4.63 4.88
CA THR A 42 6.32 5.43 4.13
C THR A 42 5.07 4.63 3.84
N ALA A 43 5.20 3.38 3.37
CA ALA A 43 4.06 2.48 3.18
C ALA A 43 3.28 2.28 4.48
N ARG A 44 3.96 2.08 5.61
CA ARG A 44 3.32 1.95 6.92
C ARG A 44 2.55 3.22 7.30
N ALA A 45 3.14 4.39 7.07
CA ALA A 45 2.49 5.67 7.36
C ALA A 45 1.23 5.88 6.50
N ILE A 46 1.25 5.45 5.24
CA ILE A 46 0.07 5.47 4.36
C ILE A 46 -1.02 4.53 4.89
N VAL A 47 -0.68 3.29 5.27
CA VAL A 47 -1.63 2.34 5.87
C VAL A 47 -2.29 2.94 7.11
N GLU A 48 -1.50 3.56 8.00
CA GLU A 48 -2.04 4.22 9.21
C GLU A 48 -2.90 5.44 8.89
N GLY A 49 -2.51 6.22 7.88
CA GLY A 49 -3.25 7.40 7.44
C GLY A 49 -4.57 7.11 6.74
N VAL A 50 -4.68 5.93 6.10
CA VAL A 50 -5.94 5.39 5.57
C VAL A 50 -6.81 4.86 6.72
N GLY A 51 -6.23 4.10 7.64
CA GLY A 51 -6.95 3.52 8.78
C GLY A 51 -8.19 2.74 8.33
N GLU A 52 -9.32 2.93 8.99
CA GLU A 52 -10.57 2.21 8.70
C GLU A 52 -11.38 2.79 7.52
N THR A 53 -10.87 3.84 6.86
CA THR A 53 -11.63 4.56 5.81
C THR A 53 -11.61 3.87 4.45
N ALA A 54 -10.61 3.01 4.19
CA ALA A 54 -10.50 2.15 3.02
C ALA A 54 -9.59 0.95 3.32
N VAL A 55 -9.58 -0.04 2.43
CA VAL A 55 -8.72 -1.23 2.57
C VAL A 55 -7.35 -0.94 1.97
N SER A 56 -6.29 -1.10 2.74
CA SER A 56 -4.92 -0.99 2.26
C SER A 56 -4.45 -2.27 1.56
N VAL A 57 -3.76 -2.12 0.43
CA VAL A 57 -3.26 -3.24 -0.37
C VAL A 57 -1.77 -3.03 -0.67
N ALA A 58 -0.91 -3.91 -0.20
CA ALA A 58 0.51 -3.90 -0.59
C ALA A 58 0.73 -4.83 -1.79
N LEU A 59 1.30 -4.31 -2.87
CA LEU A 59 1.76 -5.09 -4.01
C LEU A 59 3.16 -5.62 -3.75
N SER A 60 3.36 -6.92 -3.93
CA SER A 60 4.70 -7.51 -4.04
C SER A 60 4.90 -8.16 -5.41
N VAL A 61 6.11 -8.03 -5.95
CA VAL A 61 6.59 -8.81 -7.11
C VAL A 61 7.74 -9.74 -6.72
N GLU A 62 8.00 -9.85 -5.42
CA GLU A 62 9.04 -10.74 -4.90
C GLU A 62 8.65 -12.20 -5.10
N SER A 63 9.67 -13.05 -5.27
CA SER A 63 9.49 -14.51 -5.30
C SER A 63 10.01 -15.19 -4.03
N ASP A 64 10.79 -14.46 -3.22
CA ASP A 64 11.26 -14.90 -1.93
C ASP A 64 10.18 -14.66 -0.86
N LEU A 65 9.71 -15.75 -0.24
CA LEU A 65 8.68 -15.69 0.79
C LEU A 65 9.15 -14.95 2.05
N ASP A 66 10.43 -15.02 2.39
CA ASP A 66 10.96 -14.33 3.57
C ASP A 66 10.95 -12.80 3.34
N ALA A 67 11.23 -12.36 2.11
CA ALA A 67 11.14 -10.95 1.72
C ALA A 67 9.69 -10.45 1.76
N ILE A 68 8.74 -11.26 1.27
CA ILE A 68 7.30 -10.96 1.34
C ILE A 68 6.83 -10.86 2.79
N GLU A 69 7.18 -11.84 3.64
CA GLU A 69 6.81 -11.85 5.05
C GLU A 69 7.37 -10.62 5.78
N LYS A 70 8.63 -10.26 5.52
CA LYS A 70 9.26 -9.06 6.07
C LYS A 70 8.50 -7.80 5.68
N MET A 71 8.10 -7.66 4.41
CA MET A 71 7.32 -6.53 3.93
C MET A 71 5.95 -6.47 4.63
N VAL A 72 5.20 -7.57 4.63
CA VAL A 72 3.86 -7.64 5.24
C VAL A 72 3.93 -7.32 6.74
N THR A 73 4.94 -7.82 7.44
CA THR A 73 5.12 -7.57 8.88
C THR A 73 5.44 -6.10 9.16
N ALA A 74 6.25 -5.45 8.32
CA ALA A 74 6.62 -4.05 8.49
C ALA A 74 5.46 -3.10 8.14
N VAL A 75 4.80 -3.33 7.01
CA VAL A 75 3.76 -2.44 6.47
C VAL A 75 2.40 -2.69 7.14
N ARG A 76 2.10 -3.95 7.45
CA ARG A 76 0.81 -4.46 7.96
C ARG A 76 -0.38 -3.98 7.12
N PRO A 77 -0.38 -4.26 5.80
CA PRO A 77 -1.53 -3.97 4.95
C PRO A 77 -2.70 -4.90 5.30
N ASP A 78 -3.91 -4.53 4.89
CA ASP A 78 -5.09 -5.41 5.02
C ASP A 78 -5.04 -6.57 4.01
N ILE A 79 -4.46 -6.32 2.84
CA ILE A 79 -4.31 -7.29 1.74
C ILE A 79 -2.87 -7.28 1.23
N LEU A 80 -2.27 -8.47 1.14
CA LEU A 80 -1.12 -8.72 0.27
C LEU A 80 -1.65 -9.10 -1.13
N HIS A 81 -1.20 -8.37 -2.16
CA HIS A 81 -1.39 -8.72 -3.57
C HIS A 81 -0.07 -9.22 -4.14
#